data_AF-H9FAL7-F1
#
_entry.id   AF-H9FAL7-F1
#
_cell.length_a   1.000
_cell.length_b   1.000
_cell.length_c   1.000
_cell.angle_alpha   90.00
_cell.angle_beta   90.00
_cell.angle_gamma   90.00
#
_symmetry.space_group_name_H-M   'P 1'
#
loop_
_entity.id
_entity.type
_entity.pdbx_description
1 polymer ?
#
loop_
_entity_poly.entity_id
_entity_poly.type
_entity_poly.pdbx_seq_one_letter_code
_entity_poly.pdbx_strand_id
1 'polypeptide(L)' 'RIVDLQHTEVPDAYRGRGIAKHLAKAALDFVVEEDLKAHLTCWYIQKYVKENPLPQYLERLQP' A
#
# COMPACT_ATOMS: atom_id res chain seq x y z
N ARG A 1 -4.62 0.24 -16.21
CA ARG A 1 -3.49 1.19 -15.98
C ARG A 1 -2.73 0.73 -14.74
N ILE A 2 -1.44 1.03 -14.63
CA ILE A 2 -0.58 0.55 -13.52
C ILE A 2 -0.07 1.75 -12.74
N VAL A 3 -0.10 1.66 -11.41
CA VAL A 3 0.52 2.63 -10.51
C VAL A 3 1.63 1.94 -9.71
N ASP A 4 2.71 2.67 -9.46
CA ASP A 4 3.79 2.20 -8.60
C ASP A 4 3.70 2.90 -7.24
N LEU A 5 3.54 2.12 -6.18
CA LEU A 5 3.52 2.63 -4.82
C LEU A 5 4.95 2.65 -4.28
N GLN A 6 5.61 3.80 -4.46
CA GLN A 6 7.07 3.94 -4.37
C GLN A 6 7.62 4.09 -2.96
N HIS A 7 6.98 4.91 -2.13
CA HIS A 7 7.48 5.20 -0.79
C HIS A 7 6.33 5.57 0.15
N THR A 8 6.51 5.32 1.44
CA THR A 8 5.62 5.79 2.51
C THR A 8 6.46 6.59 3.49
N GLU A 9 6.13 7.87 3.67
CA GLU A 9 6.82 8.74 4.63
C GLU A 9 5.86 9.18 5.73
N VAL A 10 6.36 9.15 6.96
CA VAL A 10 5.69 9.74 8.13
C VAL A 10 6.73 10.60 8.83
N PRO A 11 6.52 11.93 8.95
CA PRO A 11 7.46 12.80 9.63
C PRO A 11 7.71 12.34 11.06
N ASP A 12 8.93 12.55 11.57
CA ASP A 12 9.38 12.04 12.87
C ASP A 12 8.42 12.34 14.03
N ALA A 13 7.88 13.56 14.06
CA ALA A 13 6.93 14.01 15.09
C ALA A 13 5.64 13.15 15.17
N TYR A 14 5.33 12.40 14.11
CA TYR A 14 4.12 11.58 13.98
C TYR A 14 4.40 10.07 13.96
N ARG A 15 5.67 9.64 14.04
CA ARG A 15 6.04 8.21 14.08
C ARG A 15 5.54 7.54 15.37
N GLY A 16 5.46 6.21 15.37
CA GLY A 16 4.98 5.41 16.51
C GLY A 16 3.46 5.38 16.71
N ARG A 17 2.69 6.10 15.88
CA ARG A 17 1.22 6.24 16.00
C ARG A 17 0.42 5.35 15.03
N GLY A 18 1.10 4.50 14.27
CA GLY A 18 0.45 3.62 13.28
C GLY A 18 0.00 4.31 11.97
N ILE A 19 0.38 5.56 11.73
CA ILE A 19 -0.07 6.34 10.55
C ILE A 19 0.34 5.69 9.22
N ALA A 20 1.55 5.14 9.12
CA ALA A 20 2.01 4.48 7.90
C ALA A 20 1.07 3.34 7.46
N LYS A 21 0.45 2.63 8.42
CA LYS A 21 -0.55 1.58 8.15
C LYS A 21 -1.78 2.16 7.45
N HIS A 22 -2.24 3.34 7.87
CA HIS A 22 -3.41 4.00 7.29
C HIS A 22 -3.10 4.52 5.88
N LEU A 23 -1.90 5.06 5.66
CA LEU A 23 -1.44 5.45 4.33
C LEU A 23 -1.39 4.26 3.36
N ALA A 24 -0.80 3.14 3.79
CA ALA A 24 -0.74 1.93 2.98
C ALA A 24 -2.14 1.40 2.64
N LYS A 25 -3.05 1.37 3.62
CA LYS A 25 -4.44 0.97 3.41
C LYS A 25 -5.13 1.86 2.38
N ALA A 26 -5.07 3.18 2.56
CA ALA A 26 -5.74 4.13 1.66
C ALA A 26 -5.20 4.04 0.22
N ALA A 27 -3.89 3.87 0.04
CA ALA A 27 -3.29 3.69 -1.27
C ALA A 27 -3.78 2.41 -1.97
N LEU A 28 -3.87 1.29 -1.24
CA LEU A 28 -4.36 0.02 -1.78
C LEU A 28 -5.86 0.02 -2.04
N ASP A 29 -6.65 0.67 -1.18
CA ASP A 29 -8.08 0.86 -1.40
C ASP A 29 -8.32 1.65 -2.69
N PHE A 30 -7.59 2.75 -2.90
CA PHE A 30 -7.66 3.53 -4.13
C PHE A 30 -7.35 2.69 -5.37
N VAL A 31 -6.34 1.81 -5.31
CA VAL A 31 -6.01 0.89 -6.42
C VAL A 31 -7.20 -0.03 -6.75
N VAL A 32 -7.91 -0.51 -5.73
CA VAL A 32 -9.08 -1.37 -5.92
C VAL A 32 -10.27 -0.58 -6.47
N GLU A 33 -10.57 0.56 -5.86
CA GLU A 33 -11.71 1.43 -6.20
C GLU A 33 -11.63 1.95 -7.64
N GLU A 34 -10.44 2.35 -8.09
CA GLU A 34 -10.21 2.87 -9.45
C GLU A 34 -9.92 1.78 -10.49
N ASP A 35 -10.13 0.51 -10.14
CA ASP A 35 -9.86 -0.65 -10.98
C ASP A 35 -8.42 -0.69 -11.57
N LEU A 36 -7.44 -0.27 -10.78
CA LEU A 36 -6.04 -0.22 -11.17
C LEU A 36 -5.31 -1.53 -10.85
N LYS A 37 -4.09 -1.66 -11.40
CA LYS A 37 -3.08 -2.63 -10.96
C LYS A 37 -1.95 -1.88 -10.25
N ALA A 38 -1.29 -2.53 -9.31
CA ALA A 38 -0.21 -1.94 -8.53
C ALA A 38 1.09 -2.73 -8.65
N HIS A 39 2.19 -2.03 -8.91
CA HIS A 39 3.53 -2.48 -8.58
C HIS A 39 3.92 -1.89 -7.22
N LEU A 40 4.59 -2.67 -6.38
CA LEU A 40 4.93 -2.26 -5.02
C LEU A 40 6.44 -2.11 -4.88
N THR A 41 7.00 -0.95 -5.23
CA THR A 41 8.42 -0.66 -4.94
C THR A 41 8.66 -0.44 -3.43
N CYS A 42 7.68 0.13 -2.72
CA CYS A 42 7.81 0.44 -1.29
C CYS A 42 7.82 -0.83 -0.42
N TRP A 43 8.93 -1.09 0.26
CA TRP A 43 9.08 -2.22 1.20
C TRP A 43 8.01 -2.24 2.29
N TYR A 44 7.57 -1.06 2.77
CA TYR A 44 6.59 -0.98 3.85
C TYR A 44 5.21 -1.44 3.38
N ILE A 45 4.83 -1.09 2.15
CA ILE A 45 3.55 -1.51 1.57
C ILE A 45 3.58 -3.00 1.24
N GLN A 46 4.70 -3.51 0.72
CA GLN A 46 4.90 -4.97 0.56
C GLN A 46 4.72 -5.70 1.89
N LYS A 47 5.34 -5.20 2.97
CA LYS A 47 5.17 -5.74 4.33
C LYS A 47 3.71 -5.68 4.77
N TYR A 48 3.04 -4.55 4.57
CA TYR A 48 1.63 -4.37 4.94
C TYR A 48 0.73 -5.41 4.25
N VAL A 49 0.89 -5.63 2.94
CA VAL A 49 0.10 -6.64 2.22
C VAL A 49 0.42 -8.05 2.72
N LYS A 50 1.69 -8.37 2.99
CA LYS A 50 2.08 -9.68 3.54
C LYS A 50 1.46 -9.95 4.91
N GLU A 51 1.37 -8.92 5.76
CA GLU A 51 0.75 -9.02 7.09
C GLU A 51 -0.79 -8.94 7.03
N ASN A 52 -1.36 -8.45 5.93
CA ASN A 52 -2.80 -8.27 5.72
C ASN A 52 -3.20 -8.77 4.31
N PRO A 53 -3.15 -10.08 4.04
CA PRO A 53 -3.31 -10.62 2.69
C PRO A 53 -4.79 -10.67 2.26
N LEU A 54 -5.38 -9.50 2.00
CA LEU A 54 -6.74 -9.39 1.49
C LEU A 54 -6.81 -9.78 0.01
N PRO A 55 -7.73 -10.66 -0.41
CA PRO A 55 -7.83 -11.11 -1.81
C PRO A 55 -7.91 -9.96 -2.81
N GLN A 56 -8.73 -8.95 -2.50
CA GLN A 56 -8.90 -7.77 -3.34
C GLN A 56 -7.62 -6.95 -3.56
N TYR A 57 -6.64 -7.01 -2.65
CA TYR A 57 -5.35 -6.36 -2.87
C TYR A 57 -4.42 -7.26 -3.69
N LEU A 58 -4.36 -8.55 -3.34
CA LEU A 58 -3.49 -9.53 -4.00
C LEU A 58 -3.79 -9.66 -5.50
N GLU A 59 -5.06 -9.62 -5.89
CA GLU A 59 -5.49 -9.67 -7.29
C GLU A 59 -5.06 -8.44 -8.12
N ARG A 60 -4.70 -7.33 -7.45
CA ARG A 60 -4.22 -6.11 -8.12
C ARG A 60 -2.71 -6.07 -8.27
N LEU A 61 -1.98 -6.91 -7.54
CA LEU A 61 -0.52 -6.87 -7.53
C LEU A 61 0.05 -7.44 -8.83
N GLN A 62 0.96 -6.68 -9.41
CA GLN A 62 1.84 -7.15 -10.45
C GLN A 62 3.17 -7.58 -9.86
N PRO A 63 3.88 -8.52 -10.53
CA PRO A 63 5.24 -8.90 -10.15
C PRO A 63 6.21 -7.72 -10.10
#